data_AF-W2TW05-F1
#
_entry.id   AF-W2TW05-F1
#
_cell.length_a   1.000
_cell.length_b   1.000
_cell.length_c   1.000
_cell.angle_alpha   90.00
_cell.angle_beta   90.00
_cell.angle_gamma   90.00
#
_symmetry.space_group_name_H-M   'P 1'
#
loop_
_entity.id
_entity.type
_entity.pdbx_description
1 polymer ?
#
loop_
_entity_poly.entity_id
_entity_poly.type
_entity_poly.pdbx_seq_one_letter_code
_entity_poly.pdbx_strand_id
1 'polypeptide(L)'
;MAQFKKYGCFRMYRKGIIEKAEVYYQSGDLARALQLWVAVVREAIPPAVRSDILQKAISAAYCMASIKDYIWCCVQLMPSQPLAEDGFRAVLHSTVPPPPFAASEVSAAQ
;
A
#
# COMPACT_ATOMS: atom_id res chain seq x y z
N MET A 1 -23.97 10.64 -20.11
CA MET A 1 -24.43 9.37 -19.48
C MET A 1 -24.06 8.10 -20.26
N ALA A 2 -24.01 8.08 -21.60
CA ALA A 2 -23.77 6.85 -22.38
C ALA A 2 -22.30 6.35 -22.40
N GLN A 3 -21.30 7.25 -22.40
CA GLN A 3 -19.88 6.86 -22.30
C GLN A 3 -19.50 6.32 -20.91
N PHE A 4 -20.21 6.76 -19.86
CA PHE A 4 -20.03 6.31 -18.47
C PHE A 4 -20.40 4.83 -18.30
N LYS A 5 -21.44 4.37 -19.00
CA LYS A 5 -21.86 2.96 -19.04
C LYS A 5 -21.01 2.08 -19.96
N LYS A 6 -20.38 2.65 -21.01
CA LYS A 6 -19.67 1.88 -22.05
C LYS A 6 -18.18 1.66 -21.75
N TYR A 7 -17.52 2.60 -21.05
CA TYR A 7 -16.07 2.52 -20.77
C TYR A 7 -15.70 2.55 -19.28
N GLY A 8 -16.68 2.66 -18.37
CA GLY A 8 -16.48 2.65 -16.92
C GLY A 8 -15.21 3.39 -16.51
N CYS A 9 -15.19 4.72 -16.63
CA CYS A 9 -13.95 5.49 -16.53
C CYS A 9 -13.27 5.29 -15.16
N PHE A 10 -12.37 4.31 -15.07
CA PHE A 10 -11.65 3.94 -13.85
C PHE A 10 -10.94 5.15 -13.22
N ARG A 11 -10.56 6.14 -14.04
CA ARG A 11 -10.02 7.43 -13.60
C ARG A 11 -11.01 8.24 -12.75
N MET A 12 -12.28 8.33 -13.16
CA MET A 12 -13.34 9.00 -12.38
C MET A 12 -13.66 8.22 -11.11
N TYR A 13 -13.74 6.89 -11.21
CA TYR A 13 -13.99 6.02 -10.04
C TYR A 13 -12.90 6.19 -8.96
N ARG A 14 -11.63 6.12 -9.35
CA ARG A 14 -10.48 6.34 -8.44
C ARG A 14 -10.48 7.73 -7.85
N LYS A 15 -10.76 8.75 -8.67
CA LYS A 15 -10.89 10.13 -8.19
C LYS A 15 -11.98 10.23 -7.12
N GLY A 16 -13.14 9.59 -7.34
CA GLY A 16 -14.21 9.54 -6.35
C GLY A 16 -13.82 8.82 -5.06
N ILE A 17 -13.01 7.75 -5.12
CA ILE A 17 -12.49 7.10 -3.90
C ILE A 17 -11.55 8.03 -3.13
N ILE A 18 -10.65 8.72 -3.83
CA ILE A 18 -9.70 9.66 -3.22
C ILE A 18 -10.44 10.80 -2.52
N GLU A 19 -11.42 11.41 -3.20
CA GLU A 19 -12.24 12.49 -2.62
C GLU A 19 -13.06 12.00 -1.43
N LYS A 20 -13.65 10.79 -1.53
CA LYS A 20 -14.39 10.20 -0.41
C LYS A 20 -13.49 9.95 0.81
N ALA A 21 -12.25 9.53 0.59
CA ALA A 21 -11.28 9.33 1.66
C ALA A 21 -10.91 10.65 2.34
N GLU A 22 -10.81 11.76 1.60
CA GLU A 22 -10.60 13.09 2.20
C GLU A 22 -11.76 13.52 3.08
N VAL A 23 -13.01 13.26 2.67
CA VAL A 23 -14.19 13.54 3.49
C VAL A 23 -14.14 12.75 4.81
N TYR A 24 -13.74 11.48 4.78
CA TYR A 24 -13.59 10.68 5.99
C TYR A 24 -12.48 11.18 6.91
N TYR A 25 -11.37 11.64 6.33
CA TYR A 25 -10.28 12.23 7.09
C TYR A 25 -10.74 13.50 7.83
N GLN A 26 -11.48 14.37 7.13
CA GLN A 26 -12.05 15.59 7.71
C GLN A 26 -13.11 15.31 8.78
N SER A 27 -13.88 14.23 8.64
CA SER A 27 -14.87 13.82 9.64
C SER A 27 -14.25 13.12 10.86
N GLY A 28 -12.92 12.91 10.89
CA GLY A 28 -12.21 12.24 11.97
C GLY A 28 -12.22 10.71 11.89
N ASP A 29 -12.79 10.12 10.85
CA ASP A 29 -12.73 8.66 10.64
C ASP A 29 -11.49 8.28 9.84
N LEU A 30 -10.37 8.30 10.54
CA LEU A 30 -9.06 8.04 9.95
C LEU A 30 -8.93 6.60 9.44
N ALA A 31 -9.65 5.64 10.04
CA ALA A 31 -9.60 4.23 9.67
C ALA A 31 -10.17 4.01 8.26
N ARG A 32 -11.34 4.56 7.98
CA ARG A 32 -11.96 4.48 6.65
C ARG A 32 -11.17 5.27 5.62
N ALA A 33 -10.63 6.44 5.97
CA ALA A 33 -9.78 7.22 5.08
C ALA A 33 -8.53 6.41 4.65
N LEU A 34 -7.83 5.83 5.62
CA LEU A 34 -6.63 5.03 5.39
C LEU A 34 -6.91 3.82 4.50
N GLN A 35 -7.98 3.07 4.76
CA GLN A 35 -8.37 1.91 3.96
C GLN A 35 -8.59 2.26 2.48
N LEU A 36 -9.29 3.37 2.22
CA LEU A 36 -9.56 3.84 0.86
C LEU A 36 -8.27 4.30 0.16
N TRP A 37 -7.40 5.04 0.83
CA TRP A 37 -6.12 5.47 0.25
C TRP A 37 -5.20 4.28 -0.04
N VAL A 38 -5.08 3.32 0.87
CA VAL A 38 -4.28 2.09 0.66
C VAL A 38 -4.86 1.26 -0.49
N ALA A 39 -6.18 1.15 -0.61
CA ALA A 39 -6.81 0.43 -1.72
C ALA A 39 -6.48 1.09 -3.07
N VAL A 40 -6.54 2.43 -3.13
CA VAL A 40 -6.21 3.20 -4.33
C VAL A 40 -4.72 3.06 -4.70
N VAL A 41 -3.80 3.13 -3.73
CA VAL A 41 -2.35 2.98 -3.96
C VAL A 41 -1.95 1.61 -4.49
N ARG A 42 -2.70 0.55 -4.16
CA ARG A 42 -2.48 -0.81 -4.69
C ARG A 42 -2.85 -0.94 -6.16
N GLU A 43 -3.68 -0.05 -6.69
CA GLU A 43 -4.00 -0.02 -8.10
C GLU A 43 -2.94 0.72 -8.92
N ALA A 44 -2.88 0.44 -10.23
CA ALA A 44 -1.97 1.11 -11.15
C ALA A 44 -2.37 2.58 -11.36
N ILE A 45 -1.75 3.50 -10.61
CA ILE A 45 -1.99 4.95 -10.62
C ILE A 45 -0.69 5.68 -11.01
N PRO A 46 -0.76 6.84 -11.69
CA PRO A 46 0.42 7.63 -12.00
C PRO A 46 1.28 7.93 -10.75
N PRO A 47 2.62 7.88 -10.86
CA PRO A 47 3.52 7.98 -9.72
C PRO A 47 3.37 9.29 -8.93
N ALA A 48 3.13 10.41 -9.62
CA ALA A 48 2.90 11.70 -8.98
C ALA A 48 1.64 11.73 -8.08
N VAL A 49 0.56 11.08 -8.52
CA VAL A 49 -0.67 11.00 -7.72
C VAL A 49 -0.50 10.00 -6.58
N ARG A 50 0.27 8.93 -6.81
CA ARG A 50 0.57 7.92 -5.81
C ARG A 50 1.36 8.49 -4.62
N SER A 51 2.36 9.34 -4.87
CA SER A 51 3.13 9.98 -3.79
C SER A 51 2.26 10.87 -2.90
N ASP A 52 1.37 11.65 -3.50
CA ASP A 52 0.47 12.55 -2.76
C ASP A 52 -0.50 11.76 -1.85
N ILE A 53 -1.07 10.67 -2.37
CA ILE A 53 -1.97 9.79 -1.61
C ILE A 53 -1.21 9.08 -0.50
N LEU A 54 0.02 8.61 -0.76
CA LEU A 54 0.86 7.96 0.24
C LEU A 54 1.21 8.89 1.39
N GLN A 55 1.53 10.17 1.12
CA GLN A 55 1.77 11.15 2.17
C GLN A 55 0.55 11.35 3.07
N LYS A 56 -0.65 11.45 2.48
CA LYS A 56 -1.92 11.53 3.22
C LYS A 56 -2.16 10.27 4.05
N ALA A 57 -1.93 9.09 3.48
CA ALA A 57 -2.06 7.81 4.17
C ALA A 57 -1.09 7.68 5.36
N ILE A 58 0.17 8.13 5.22
CA ILE A 58 1.15 8.15 6.31
C ILE A 58 0.67 9.01 7.47
N SER A 59 0.15 10.21 7.18
CA SER A 59 -0.38 11.10 8.22
C SER A 59 -1.55 10.46 8.98
N ALA A 60 -2.50 9.82 8.27
CA ALA A 60 -3.60 9.11 8.92
C ALA A 60 -3.14 7.90 9.72
N ALA A 61 -2.23 7.08 9.17
CA ALA A 61 -1.69 5.92 9.87
C ALA A 61 -0.95 6.32 11.16
N TYR A 62 -0.21 7.43 11.13
CA TYR A 62 0.45 8.01 12.29
C TYR A 62 -0.56 8.45 13.36
N CYS A 63 -1.58 9.23 12.96
CA CYS A 63 -2.64 9.68 13.87
C CYS A 63 -3.45 8.51 14.46
N MET A 64 -3.54 7.38 13.76
CA MET A 64 -4.18 6.15 14.24
C MET A 64 -3.26 5.24 15.08
N ALA A 65 -1.99 5.57 15.23
CA ALA A 65 -0.98 4.70 15.81
C ALA A 65 -0.86 3.31 15.13
N SER A 66 -1.19 3.20 13.83
CA SER A 66 -1.02 1.96 13.06
C SER A 66 0.41 1.86 12.52
N ILE A 67 1.28 1.19 13.28
CA ILE A 67 2.69 0.98 12.91
C ILE A 67 2.81 0.24 11.56
N LYS A 68 1.97 -0.79 11.36
CA LYS A 68 2.01 -1.62 10.16
C LYS A 68 1.75 -0.80 8.89
N ASP A 69 0.67 -0.03 8.88
CA ASP A 69 0.28 0.75 7.71
C ASP A 69 1.22 1.95 7.49
N TYR A 70 1.74 2.52 8.58
CA TYR A 70 2.74 3.59 8.53
C TYR A 70 4.03 3.11 7.84
N ILE A 71 4.63 2.01 8.33
CA ILE A 71 5.85 1.44 7.74
C ILE A 71 5.60 1.05 6.28
N TRP A 72 4.47 0.39 6.00
CA TRP A 72 4.11 0.02 4.64
C TRP A 72 4.09 1.24 3.70
N CYS A 73 3.37 2.31 4.06
CA CYS A 73 3.28 3.49 3.20
C CYS A 73 4.63 4.20 3.01
N CYS A 74 5.47 4.24 4.06
CA CYS A 74 6.82 4.79 3.98
C CYS A 74 7.71 3.99 3.02
N VAL A 75 7.70 2.65 3.09
CA VAL A 75 8.46 1.79 2.17
C VAL A 75 8.02 2.01 0.72
N GLN A 76 6.71 2.18 0.47
CA GLN A 76 6.17 2.43 -0.87
C GLN A 76 6.59 3.78 -1.48
N LEU A 77 7.09 4.74 -0.67
CA LEU A 77 7.64 6.01 -1.15
C LEU A 77 9.13 5.97 -1.45
N MET A 78 9.86 4.96 -0.96
CA MET A 78 11.30 4.88 -1.19
C MET A 78 11.59 4.50 -2.65
N PRO A 79 12.59 5.12 -3.31
CA PRO A 79 13.03 4.69 -4.63
C PRO A 79 13.54 3.24 -4.53
N SER A 80 12.87 2.34 -5.23
CA SER A 80 12.87 0.90 -5.02
C SER A 80 14.24 0.24 -5.21
N GLN A 81 14.76 -0.41 -4.15
CA GLN A 81 15.50 -1.65 -4.31
C GLN A 81 14.47 -2.80 -4.17
N PRO A 82 14.17 -3.57 -5.23
CA PRO A 82 13.12 -4.59 -5.20
C PRO A 82 13.32 -5.62 -4.07
N LEU A 83 14.58 -5.96 -3.77
CA LEU A 83 14.95 -6.88 -2.70
C LEU A 83 14.61 -6.33 -1.29
N ALA A 84 14.77 -5.02 -1.08
CA ALA A 84 14.46 -4.39 0.20
C ALA A 84 12.94 -4.36 0.43
N GLU A 85 12.16 -4.05 -0.62
CA GLU A 85 10.70 -4.09 -0.54
C GLU A 85 10.20 -5.49 -0.17
N ASP A 86 10.68 -6.53 -0.84
CA ASP A 86 10.29 -7.92 -0.56
C ASP A 86 10.67 -8.35 0.87
N GLY A 87 11.85 -7.96 1.35
CA GLY A 87 12.27 -8.20 2.73
C GLY A 87 11.35 -7.52 3.75
N PHE A 88 11.00 -6.25 3.54
CA PHE A 88 10.06 -5.55 4.42
C PHE A 88 8.66 -6.16 4.37
N ARG A 89 8.18 -6.58 3.19
CA ARG A 89 6.91 -7.31 3.08
C ARG A 89 6.95 -8.57 3.91
N ALA A 90 8.05 -9.33 3.84
CA ALA A 90 8.18 -10.57 4.57
C ALA A 90 8.10 -10.36 6.09
N VAL A 91 8.76 -9.30 6.60
CA VAL A 91 8.68 -8.91 8.02
C VAL A 91 7.26 -8.52 8.41
N LEU A 92 6.58 -7.69 7.62
CA LEU A 92 5.21 -7.22 7.92
C LEU A 92 4.15 -8.33 7.87
N HIS A 93 4.40 -9.37 7.09
CA HIS A 93 3.53 -10.53 6.96
C HIS A 93 3.97 -11.73 7.82
N SER A 94 5.05 -11.58 8.59
CA SER A 94 5.64 -12.66 9.39
C SER A 94 5.95 -13.92 8.56
N THR A 95 6.32 -13.74 7.28
CA THR A 95 6.73 -14.84 6.42
C THR A 95 8.22 -15.10 6.62
N VAL A 96 8.56 -16.35 6.93
CA VAL A 96 9.96 -16.76 7.09
C VAL A 96 10.65 -16.70 5.72
N PRO A 97 11.82 -16.06 5.59
CA PRO A 97 12.57 -16.09 4.34
C PRO A 97 13.01 -17.54 4.04
N PRO A 98 13.16 -17.90 2.75
CA PRO A 98 13.68 -19.21 2.41
C PRO A 98 15.06 -19.42 3.05
N PRO A 99 15.39 -20.66 3.46
CA PRO A 99 16.71 -20.95 4.01
C PRO A 99 17.80 -20.55 2.99
N PRO A 100 18.94 -20.01 3.47
CA PRO A 100 20.00 -19.54 2.59
C PRO A 100 20.70 -20.68 1.81
N PHE A 101 20.46 -21.93 2.20
CA PHE A 101 21.03 -23.13 1.59
C PHE A 101 19.93 -23.94 0.92
N ALA A 102 20.21 -24.47 -0.28
CA ALA A 102 19.30 -25.39 -0.93
C ALA A 102 19.22 -26.69 -0.10
N ALA A 103 18.03 -27.31 -0.02
CA ALA A 103 17.85 -28.56 0.71
C ALA A 103 18.76 -29.70 0.21
N SER A 104 19.30 -29.58 -1.00
CA SER A 104 20.32 -30.48 -1.58
C SER A 104 21.73 -30.31 -1.01
N GLU A 105 22.04 -29.16 -0.40
CA GLU A 105 23.36 -28.85 0.16
C GLU A 105 23.48 -29.22 1.64
N VAL A 106 22.35 -29.39 2.32
CA VAL A 106 22.29 -29.87 3.71
C VAL A 106 22.37 -31.40 3.69
N SER A 107 23.56 -31.95 3.41
CA SER A 107 23.82 -33.35 3.74
C SER A 107 23.61 -33.50 5.24
N ALA A 108 22.69 -34.39 5.64
CA ALA A 108 22.54 -34.79 7.03
C ALA A 108 23.91 -35.29 7.51
N ALA A 109 24.55 -34.54 8.40
CA ALA A 109 25.75 -34.99 9.07
C ALA A 109 25.34 -36.24 9.88
N GLN A 110 25.77 -37.41 9.40
CA GLN A 110 25.68 -38.68 10.13
C GLN A 110 26.77 -38.73 11.20
#